data_AF-A0A7K6IFB1-F1
#
_entry.id   AF-A0A7K6IFB1-F1
#
_cell.length_a   1.000
_cell.length_b   1.000
_cell.length_c   1.000
_cell.angle_alpha   90.00
_cell.angle_beta   90.00
_cell.angle_gamma   90.00
#
_symmetry.space_group_name_H-M   'P 1'
#
loop_
_entity.id
_entity.type
_entity.pdbx_description
1 polymer ?
#
loop_
_entity_poly.entity_id
_entity_poly.type
_entity_poly.pdbx_seq_one_letter_code
_entity_poly.pdbx_strand_id
1 'polypeptide(L)'
;TTIYPMLSSVLHDSKEFPNPHEFNPEHFLNKNGSFRKSDFFMPFSAGKRICPGEGLARMEIFLLIATILQNFTLKSVVHPQELDITPRLSGTGNVPPAYQLCAIPR
;
A
#
# COMPACT_ATOMS: atom_id res chain seq x y z
N THR A 1 10.46 28.61 9.94
CA THR A 1 10.24 27.38 10.73
C THR A 1 10.05 26.22 9.79
N THR A 2 10.79 25.13 9.99
CA THR A 2 10.62 23.89 9.20
C THR A 2 9.52 23.03 9.82
N ILE A 3 8.64 22.46 8.98
CA ILE A 3 7.51 21.62 9.40
C ILE A 3 7.58 20.28 8.67
N TYR A 4 7.41 19.19 9.40
CA TYR A 4 7.39 17.82 8.86
C TYR A 4 6.01 17.19 9.08
N PRO A 5 5.20 16.98 8.02
CA PRO A 5 3.96 16.25 8.15
C PRO A 5 4.26 14.75 8.34
N MET A 6 3.95 14.21 9.52
CA MET A 6 4.18 12.80 9.81
C MET A 6 3.07 11.94 9.20
N LEU A 7 3.12 11.67 7.90
CA LEU A 7 2.07 10.93 7.18
C LEU A 7 1.79 9.56 7.79
N SER A 8 2.81 8.91 8.35
CA SER A 8 2.66 7.61 9.02
C SER A 8 1.63 7.65 10.15
N SER A 9 1.47 8.76 10.87
CA SER A 9 0.51 8.83 11.99
C SER A 9 -0.94 8.82 11.50
N VAL A 10 -1.21 9.43 10.35
CA VAL A 10 -2.54 9.47 9.73
C VAL A 10 -2.84 8.14 9.02
N LEU A 11 -1.87 7.58 8.31
CA LEU A 11 -2.02 6.30 7.61
C LEU A 11 -2.16 5.10 8.55
N HIS A 12 -1.70 5.23 9.80
CA HIS A 12 -1.83 4.21 10.85
C HIS A 12 -2.72 4.68 12.02
N ASP A 13 -3.64 5.62 11.78
CA ASP A 13 -4.57 6.06 12.82
C ASP A 13 -5.45 4.89 13.26
N SER A 14 -5.31 4.47 14.52
CA SER A 14 -5.99 3.27 15.03
C SER A 14 -7.49 3.45 15.25
N LYS A 15 -8.01 4.68 15.19
CA LYS A 15 -9.46 4.95 15.29
C LYS A 15 -10.12 4.76 13.93
N GLU A 16 -9.42 5.12 12.85
CA GLU A 16 -9.90 4.94 11.49
C GLU A 16 -9.59 3.53 10.93
N PHE A 17 -8.41 3.00 11.25
CA PHE A 17 -7.91 1.70 10.79
C PHE A 17 -7.61 0.79 11.98
N PRO A 18 -8.55 -0.07 12.42
CA PRO A 18 -8.31 -1.04 13.49
C PRO A 18 -7.18 -2.01 13.11
N ASN A 19 -6.27 -2.31 14.04
CA ASN A 19 -5.02 -3.04 13.76
C ASN A 19 -4.24 -2.41 12.58
N PRO A 20 -3.81 -1.14 12.70
CA PRO A 20 -3.30 -0.35 11.57
C PRO A 20 -1.99 -0.89 10.98
N HIS A 21 -1.27 -1.74 11.71
CA HIS A 21 -0.02 -2.37 11.27
C HIS A 21 -0.24 -3.70 10.54
N GLU A 22 -1.47 -4.21 10.48
CA GLU A 22 -1.82 -5.39 9.71
C GLU A 22 -2.29 -4.98 8.31
N PHE A 23 -1.87 -5.73 7.29
CA PHE A 23 -2.43 -5.57 5.96
C PHE A 23 -3.85 -6.15 5.93
N ASN A 24 -4.85 -5.28 5.90
CA ASN A 24 -6.25 -5.68 5.88
C ASN A 24 -7.07 -4.85 4.85
N PRO A 25 -7.47 -5.44 3.72
CA PRO A 25 -8.29 -4.74 2.72
C PRO A 25 -9.62 -4.21 3.24
N GLU A 26 -10.18 -4.81 4.29
CA GLU A 26 -11.46 -4.39 4.90
C GLU A 26 -11.41 -2.96 5.46
N HIS A 27 -10.22 -2.41 5.71
CA HIS A 27 -10.04 -0.99 6.05
C HIS A 27 -10.65 -0.05 5.00
N PHE A 28 -10.78 -0.50 3.76
CA PHE A 28 -11.30 0.27 2.63
C PHE A 28 -12.63 -0.26 2.11
N LEU A 29 -13.35 -1.05 2.89
CA LEU A 29 -14.64 -1.63 2.51
C LEU A 29 -15.73 -1.24 3.51
N ASN A 30 -16.94 -1.02 3.00
CA ASN A 30 -18.15 -0.93 3.80
C ASN A 30 -18.65 -2.34 4.14
N LYS A 31 -19.58 -2.46 5.10
CA LYS A 31 -20.19 -3.75 5.50
C LYS A 31 -20.83 -4.54 4.35
N ASN A 32 -21.20 -3.87 3.26
CA ASN A 32 -21.78 -4.49 2.06
C ASN A 32 -20.72 -4.83 0.98
N GLY A 33 -19.43 -4.70 1.28
CA GLY A 33 -18.33 -4.98 0.36
C GLY A 33 -18.04 -3.87 -0.67
N SER A 34 -18.77 -2.74 -0.64
CA SER A 34 -18.47 -1.60 -1.51
C SER A 34 -17.24 -0.84 -1.03
N PHE A 35 -16.51 -0.22 -1.96
CA PHE A 35 -15.35 0.61 -1.63
C PHE A 35 -15.74 1.78 -0.71
N ARG A 36 -14.95 1.98 0.33
CA ARG A 36 -15.05 3.08 1.27
C ARG A 36 -13.81 3.96 1.14
N LYS A 37 -13.99 5.20 0.74
CA LYS A 37 -12.94 6.21 0.79
C LYS A 37 -12.73 6.65 2.24
N SER A 38 -11.48 6.81 2.66
CA SER A 38 -11.10 7.39 3.94
C SER A 38 -10.32 8.68 3.72
N ASP A 39 -10.68 9.74 4.46
CA ASP A 39 -9.92 10.99 4.44
C ASP A 39 -8.52 10.83 5.07
N PHE A 40 -8.30 9.78 5.88
CA PHE A 40 -6.99 9.46 6.44
C PHE A 40 -6.06 8.77 5.42
N PHE A 41 -6.58 8.38 4.26
CA PHE A 41 -5.76 7.78 3.21
C PHE A 41 -5.03 8.86 2.40
N MET A 42 -3.91 9.35 2.95
CA MET A 42 -3.09 10.42 2.37
C MET A 42 -1.65 9.97 1.99
N PRO A 43 -1.46 8.87 1.23
CA PRO A 43 -0.11 8.42 0.87
C PRO A 43 0.63 9.39 -0.06
N PHE A 44 -0.10 10.30 -0.70
CA PHE A 44 0.41 11.33 -1.61
C PHE A 44 0.52 12.72 -0.98
N SER A 45 0.55 12.79 0.36
CA SER A 45 0.41 14.04 1.12
C SER A 45 -0.97 14.69 0.92
N ALA A 46 -1.12 15.99 1.23
CA ALA A 46 -2.36 16.72 1.11
C ALA A 46 -2.15 18.23 0.86
N GLY A 47 -3.21 18.93 0.46
CA GLY A 47 -3.24 20.38 0.30
C GLY A 47 -2.41 20.88 -0.89
N LYS A 48 -1.85 22.10 -0.78
CA LYS A 48 -1.17 22.80 -1.89
C LYS A 48 0.09 22.10 -2.43
N ARG A 49 0.60 21.09 -1.71
CA ARG A 49 1.81 20.32 -2.05
C ARG A 49 1.51 18.82 -2.20
N ILE A 50 0.25 18.46 -2.40
CA ILE A 50 -0.13 17.09 -2.75
C ILE A 50 0.65 16.64 -4.00
N CYS A 51 0.96 15.34 -4.08
CA CYS A 51 1.76 14.80 -5.18
C CYS A 51 1.15 15.17 -6.53
N PRO A 52 1.86 15.91 -7.41
CA PRO A 52 1.33 16.25 -8.73
C PRO A 52 1.13 15.01 -9.61
N GLY A 53 1.82 13.90 -9.29
CA GLY A 53 1.71 12.63 -9.98
C GLY A 53 0.67 11.67 -9.38
N GLU A 54 -0.16 12.07 -8.40
CA GLU A 54 -1.12 11.16 -7.76
C GLU A 54 -2.03 10.45 -8.77
N GLY A 55 -2.59 11.18 -9.75
CA GLY A 55 -3.46 10.61 -10.77
C GLY A 55 -2.75 9.56 -11.63
N LEU A 56 -1.51 9.84 -12.04
CA LEU A 56 -0.68 8.92 -12.82
C LEU A 56 -0.34 7.67 -11.99
N ALA A 57 0.15 7.84 -10.76
CA ALA A 57 0.52 6.74 -9.89
C ALA A 57 -0.68 5.81 -9.60
N ARG A 58 -1.87 6.36 -9.35
CA ARG A 58 -3.09 5.56 -9.13
C ARG A 58 -3.44 4.73 -10.36
N MET A 59 -3.35 5.31 -11.56
CA MET A 59 -3.59 4.61 -12.82
C MET A 59 -2.56 3.51 -13.05
N GLU A 60 -1.27 3.82 -12.88
CA GLU A 60 -0.18 2.85 -13.04
C GLU A 60 -0.32 1.67 -12.09
N ILE A 61 -0.52 1.93 -10.79
CA ILE A 61 -0.70 0.88 -9.77
C ILE A 61 -1.87 -0.02 -10.14
N PHE A 62 -3.02 0.56 -10.51
CA PHE A 62 -4.21 -0.22 -10.86
C PHE A 62 -3.98 -1.08 -12.10
N LEU A 63 -3.51 -0.47 -13.19
CA LEU A 63 -3.32 -1.18 -14.46
C LEU A 63 -2.24 -2.26 -14.35
N LEU A 64 -1.09 -1.95 -13.76
CA LEU A 64 0.00 -2.92 -13.63
C LEU A 64 -0.41 -4.13 -12.78
N ILE A 65 -1.01 -3.90 -11.60
CA ILE A 65 -1.43 -5.00 -10.73
C ILE A 65 -2.55 -5.81 -11.39
N ALA A 66 -3.57 -5.16 -11.94
CA ALA A 66 -4.68 -5.86 -12.60
C ALA A 66 -4.19 -6.68 -13.80
N THR A 67 -3.33 -6.13 -14.66
CA THR A 67 -2.79 -6.84 -15.82
C THR A 67 -1.89 -8.00 -15.41
N ILE A 68 -1.02 -7.83 -14.41
CA ILE A 68 -0.18 -8.93 -13.90
C ILE A 68 -1.06 -10.06 -13.36
N LEU A 69 -2.03 -9.76 -12.50
CA LEU A 69 -2.89 -10.77 -11.87
C LEU A 69 -3.91 -11.39 -12.84
N GLN A 70 -4.26 -10.69 -13.92
CA GLN A 70 -5.09 -11.23 -14.99
C GLN A 70 -4.36 -12.32 -15.78
N ASN A 71 -3.06 -12.13 -16.05
CA ASN A 71 -2.28 -13.00 -16.95
C ASN A 71 -1.39 -14.01 -16.23
N PHE A 72 -1.08 -13.79 -14.94
CA PHE A 72 -0.14 -14.62 -14.19
C PHE A 72 -0.67 -14.96 -12.79
N THR A 73 -0.33 -16.15 -12.32
CA THR A 73 -0.38 -16.54 -10.92
C THR A 73 1.01 -16.32 -10.31
N LEU A 74 1.09 -15.49 -9.27
CA LEU A 74 2.35 -15.20 -8.57
C LEU A 74 2.61 -16.25 -7.50
N LYS A 75 3.76 -16.93 -7.59
CA LYS A 75 4.16 -17.97 -6.62
C LYS A 75 5.48 -17.58 -5.96
N SER A 76 5.48 -17.50 -4.63
CA SER A 76 6.70 -17.30 -3.85
C SER A 76 7.66 -18.49 -4.00
N VAL A 77 8.97 -18.22 -3.98
CA VAL A 77 10.00 -19.28 -3.95
C VAL A 77 10.19 -19.88 -2.56
N VAL A 78 9.74 -19.18 -1.52
CA VAL A 78 9.70 -19.63 -0.12
C VAL A 78 8.26 -19.76 0.38
N HIS A 79 8.05 -20.41 1.52
CA HIS A 79 6.72 -20.47 2.13
C HIS A 79 6.23 -19.08 2.56
N PRO A 80 4.95 -18.71 2.36
CA PRO A 80 4.45 -17.37 2.69
C PRO A 80 4.69 -16.93 4.14
N GLN A 81 4.68 -17.86 5.09
CA GLN A 81 4.93 -17.59 6.51
C GLN A 81 6.39 -17.22 6.81
N GLU A 82 7.31 -17.52 5.90
CA GLU A 82 8.74 -17.19 6.00
C GLU A 82 9.08 -15.83 5.37
N LEU A 83 8.11 -15.19 4.70
CA LEU A 83 8.32 -13.87 4.11
C LEU A 83 8.37 -12.80 5.20
N ASP A 84 9.49 -12.09 5.27
CA ASP A 84 9.60 -10.87 6.07
C ASP A 84 9.16 -9.66 5.24
N ILE A 85 8.18 -8.93 5.77
CA ILE A 85 7.64 -7.71 5.17
C ILE A 85 8.16 -6.44 5.88
N THR A 86 9.00 -6.60 6.91
CA THR A 86 9.61 -5.49 7.63
C THR A 86 10.55 -4.71 6.71
N PRO A 87 10.41 -3.38 6.57
CA PRO A 87 11.30 -2.61 5.71
C PRO A 87 12.77 -2.73 6.11
N ARG A 88 13.68 -2.90 5.14
CA ARG A 88 15.14 -2.92 5.38
C ARG A 88 15.72 -1.53 5.65
N LEU A 89 15.12 -0.51 5.05
CA LEU A 89 15.42 0.89 5.34
C LEU A 89 14.12 1.60 5.70
N SER A 90 14.16 2.31 6.83
CA SER A 90 13.11 3.21 7.29
C SER A 90 13.74 4.57 7.62
N GLY A 91 13.14 5.65 7.13
CA GLY A 91 13.65 7.01 7.22
C GLY A 91 12.82 7.93 6.34
N THR A 92 13.39 8.43 5.24
CA THR A 92 12.66 9.20 4.23
C THR A 92 11.75 8.35 3.33
N GLY A 93 11.87 7.03 3.40
CA GLY A 93 11.02 6.05 2.71
C GLY A 93 11.17 4.67 3.33
N ASN A 94 10.21 3.78 3.07
CA ASN A 94 10.26 2.38 3.47
C ASN A 94 10.62 1.53 2.25
N VAL A 95 11.72 0.79 2.33
CA VAL A 95 12.17 -0.11 1.24
C VAL A 95 11.97 -1.56 1.67
N PRO A 96 11.23 -2.39 0.90
CA PRO A 96 11.00 -3.78 1.26
C PRO A 96 12.30 -4.60 1.18
N PRO A 97 12.40 -5.73 1.90
CA PRO A 97 13.44 -6.72 1.66
C PRO A 97 13.44 -7.21 0.22
N ALA A 98 14.61 -7.58 -0.30
CA ALA A 98 14.69 -8.26 -1.58
C ALA A 98 13.96 -9.62 -1.50
N TYR A 99 13.09 -9.90 -2.48
CA TYR A 99 12.34 -11.14 -2.58
C TYR A 99 12.37 -11.67 -4.01
N GLN A 100 12.06 -12.94 -4.17
CA GLN A 100 11.93 -13.60 -5.47
C GLN A 100 10.55 -14.26 -5.57
N LEU A 101 9.98 -14.25 -6.76
CA LEU A 101 8.76 -14.97 -7.08
C LEU A 101 8.82 -15.49 -8.53
N CYS A 102 8.00 -16.48 -8.82
CA CYS A 102 7.72 -16.95 -10.16
C CYS A 102 6.39 -16.37 -10.64
N ALA A 103 6.38 -15.76 -11.83
CA ALA A 103 5.15 -15.39 -12.53
C ALA A 103 4.77 -16.53 -13.49
N ILE A 104 3.77 -17.33 -13.12
CA ILE A 104 3.33 -18.49 -13.89
C ILE A 104 2.13 -18.07 -14.74
N PRO A 105 2.17 -18.19 -16.09
CA PRO A 105 1.03 -17.85 -16.93
C PRO A 105 -0.26 -18.54 -16.46
N ARG A 106 -1.38 -17.80 -16.51
CA ARG A 106 -2.72 -18.32 -16.20
C ARG A 106 -3.34 -19.10 -17.34
#